data_AF-A0A837FHI7-F1
#
_entry.id   AF-A0A837FHI7-F1
#
_cell.length_a   1.000
_cell.length_b   1.000
_cell.length_c   1.000
_cell.angle_alpha   90.00
_cell.angle_beta   90.00
_cell.angle_gamma   90.00
#
_symmetry.space_group_name_H-M   'P 1'
#
loop_
_entity.id
_entity.type
_entity.pdbx_description
1 polymer ?
#
loop_
_entity_poly.entity_id
_entity_poly.type
_entity_poly.pdbx_seq_one_letter_code
_entity_poly.pdbx_strand_id
1 'polypeptide(L)'
;MKLRLSALALGVTMLVGCASSGEQTGRSDPLEGFNRSMYSFNYNVLDPYLVRPVAVAWRDYVPQPARNGLSNFTSNLEEPAVMVNYFLQGDPYQGMVHFTRFFLNSLLGMGGLIDVAGMANPKLQREQPHRFGSTLGHYGVGYGPYVHLPFYGSFTVRDDGGDMVDTLYPVLSWLTWPLSIGKWTVEGIETRAQLLDSDGLLRQSSDPYIMVREAYFQNHDFIANGGKLKPEDNPNAKAIENELKDIDSE
;
A
#
# COMPACT_ATOMS: atom_id res chain seq x y z
N MET A 1 2.55 -10.34 42.85
CA MET A 1 1.39 -10.39 41.92
C MET A 1 0.59 -9.10 41.86
N LYS A 2 0.27 -8.44 42.99
CA LYS A 2 -0.58 -7.22 43.00
C LYS A 2 0.00 -6.03 42.19
N LEU A 3 1.30 -5.78 42.25
CA LEU A 3 1.96 -4.71 41.47
C LEU A 3 1.95 -4.92 39.94
N ARG A 4 1.91 -6.17 39.47
CA ARG A 4 1.90 -6.48 38.03
C ARG A 4 0.51 -6.30 37.42
N LEU A 5 -0.56 -6.59 38.18
CA LEU A 5 -1.94 -6.31 37.77
C LEU A 5 -2.25 -4.81 37.75
N SER A 6 -1.72 -4.03 38.71
CA SER A 6 -1.89 -2.57 38.73
C SER A 6 -1.20 -1.88 37.56
N ALA A 7 -0.02 -2.35 37.15
CA ALA A 7 0.69 -1.84 35.98
C ALA A 7 -0.05 -2.16 34.66
N LEU A 8 -0.67 -3.34 34.56
CA LEU A 8 -1.48 -3.71 33.40
C LEU A 8 -2.75 -2.86 33.29
N ALA A 9 -3.40 -2.58 34.43
CA ALA A 9 -4.60 -1.74 34.48
C ALA A 9 -4.29 -0.28 34.13
N LEU A 10 -3.13 0.26 34.53
CA LEU A 10 -2.69 1.61 34.14
C LEU A 10 -2.30 1.70 32.66
N GLY A 11 -1.76 0.62 32.08
CA GLY A 11 -1.43 0.57 30.66
C GLY A 11 -2.67 0.58 29.76
N VAL A 12 -3.75 -0.09 30.19
CA VAL A 12 -5.02 -0.12 29.44
C VAL A 12 -5.75 1.23 29.51
N THR A 13 -5.68 1.97 30.63
CA THR A 13 -6.33 3.28 30.73
C THR A 13 -5.63 4.39 29.95
N MET A 14 -4.32 4.28 29.69
CA MET A 14 -3.61 5.22 28.81
C MET A 14 -3.95 5.04 27.32
N LEU A 15 -4.44 3.88 26.89
CA LEU A 15 -4.78 3.61 25.50
C LEU A 15 -6.17 4.14 25.08
N VAL A 16 -7.03 4.52 26.03
CA VAL A 16 -8.41 4.99 25.75
C VAL A 16 -8.50 6.52 25.69
N GLY A 17 -7.40 7.25 25.99
CA GLY A 17 -7.41 8.70 26.17
C GLY A 17 -7.32 9.58 24.91
N CYS A 18 -7.15 9.01 23.71
CA CYS A 18 -6.91 9.81 22.49
C CYS A 18 -7.94 9.56 21.36
N ALA A 19 -9.20 9.31 21.71
CA ALA A 19 -10.31 9.29 20.75
C ALA A 19 -11.20 10.52 20.92
N SER A 20 -10.66 11.70 20.61
CA SER A 20 -11.48 12.90 20.37
C SER A 20 -10.82 13.73 19.28
N SER A 21 -11.14 13.41 18.04
CA SER A 21 -10.89 14.29 16.90
C SER A 21 -12.21 14.92 16.50
N GLY A 22 -12.32 16.23 16.74
CA GLY A 22 -13.38 17.05 16.19
C GLY A 22 -13.42 16.94 14.66
N GLU A 23 -14.63 17.07 14.13
CA GLU A 23 -14.98 17.00 12.72
C GLU A 23 -14.17 18.04 11.92
N GLN A 24 -13.06 17.61 11.32
CA GLN A 24 -12.41 18.32 10.23
C GLN A 24 -12.80 17.61 8.94
N THR A 25 -13.32 18.38 7.99
CA THR A 25 -13.57 17.93 6.61
C THR A 25 -12.21 17.73 5.93
N GLY A 26 -11.56 16.62 6.24
CA GLY A 26 -10.22 16.25 5.78
C GLY A 26 -9.55 15.29 6.76
N ARG A 27 -8.78 14.32 6.26
CA ARG A 27 -8.07 13.36 7.11
C ARG A 27 -7.04 14.10 7.96
N SER A 28 -7.11 13.95 9.28
CA SER A 28 -6.21 14.65 10.21
C SER A 28 -4.75 14.25 9.97
N ASP A 29 -3.86 15.24 9.86
CA ASP A 29 -2.42 15.08 9.66
C ASP A 29 -1.65 15.84 10.76
N PRO A 30 -1.50 15.24 11.96
CA PRO A 30 -0.87 15.92 13.10
C PRO A 30 0.61 16.28 12.87
N LEU A 31 1.25 15.64 11.88
CA LEU A 31 2.68 15.77 11.58
C LEU A 31 2.91 16.50 10.25
N GLU A 32 1.93 17.24 9.73
CA GLU A 32 1.97 17.86 8.40
C GLU A 32 3.24 18.68 8.16
N GLY A 33 3.69 19.48 9.14
CA GLY A 33 4.90 20.29 9.01
C GLY A 33 6.18 19.46 8.80
N PHE A 34 6.31 18.35 9.54
CA PHE A 34 7.40 17.39 9.35
C PHE A 34 7.26 16.67 8.01
N ASN A 35 6.05 16.20 7.70
CA ASN A 35 5.75 15.43 6.50
C ASN A 35 6.02 16.23 5.22
N ARG A 36 5.61 17.50 5.16
CA ARG A 36 5.91 18.41 4.04
C ARG A 36 7.41 18.67 3.89
N SER A 37 8.14 18.78 4.99
CA SER A 37 9.60 18.98 4.95
C SER A 37 10.32 17.75 4.38
N MET A 38 9.95 16.56 4.85
CA MET A 38 10.51 15.30 4.34
C MET A 38 10.07 15.02 2.90
N TYR A 39 8.83 15.35 2.55
CA TYR A 39 8.33 15.29 1.18
C TYR A 39 9.15 16.20 0.27
N SER A 40 9.40 17.45 0.68
CA SER A 40 10.23 18.38 -0.10
C SER A 40 11.65 17.84 -0.30
N PHE A 41 12.25 17.23 0.72
CA PHE A 41 13.54 16.54 0.59
C PHE A 41 13.48 15.40 -0.43
N ASN A 42 12.50 14.50 -0.29
CA ASN A 42 12.34 13.36 -1.20
C ASN A 42 12.09 13.82 -2.64
N TYR A 43 11.25 14.84 -2.84
CA TYR A 43 10.81 15.28 -4.16
C TYR A 43 11.82 16.20 -4.87
N ASN A 44 12.45 17.12 -4.15
CA ASN A 44 13.34 18.12 -4.76
C ASN A 44 14.82 17.74 -4.71
N VAL A 45 15.23 16.85 -3.81
CA VAL A 45 16.63 16.44 -3.63
C VAL A 45 16.82 14.97 -3.97
N LEU A 46 16.09 14.06 -3.33
CA LEU A 46 16.33 12.64 -3.55
C LEU A 46 15.91 12.18 -4.95
N ASP A 47 14.73 12.57 -5.42
CA ASP A 47 14.21 12.16 -6.73
C ASP A 47 15.08 12.68 -7.88
N PRO A 48 15.35 13.99 -8.01
CA PRO A 48 16.02 14.52 -9.20
C PRO A 48 17.50 14.11 -9.29
N TYR A 49 18.16 13.93 -8.15
CA TYR A 49 19.60 13.68 -8.08
C TYR A 49 19.98 12.20 -7.97
N LEU A 50 19.07 11.34 -7.49
CA LEU A 50 19.37 9.92 -7.28
C LEU A 50 18.32 8.99 -7.89
N VAL A 51 17.07 9.06 -7.43
CA VAL A 51 16.08 8.02 -7.74
C VAL A 51 15.63 8.07 -9.20
N ARG A 52 15.36 9.27 -9.74
CA ARG A 52 14.96 9.46 -11.13
C ARG A 52 16.08 9.11 -12.13
N PRO A 53 17.35 9.56 -11.97
CA PRO A 53 18.44 9.11 -12.83
C PRO A 53 18.61 7.59 -12.85
N VAL A 54 18.51 6.93 -11.69
CA VAL A 54 18.58 5.46 -11.59
C VAL A 54 17.41 4.81 -12.31
N ALA A 55 16.19 5.32 -12.15
CA ALA A 55 15.01 4.80 -12.84
C ALA A 55 15.07 4.97 -14.37
N VAL A 56 15.61 6.09 -14.87
CA VAL A 56 15.86 6.29 -16.30
C VAL A 56 16.88 5.28 -16.81
N ALA A 57 18.00 5.10 -16.11
CA ALA A 57 18.99 4.09 -16.47
C ALA A 57 18.41 2.67 -16.44
N TRP A 58 17.59 2.35 -15.44
CA TRP A 58 16.88 1.07 -15.36
C TRP A 58 15.99 0.84 -16.58
N ARG A 59 15.17 1.84 -16.95
CA ARG A 59 14.29 1.76 -18.12
C ARG A 59 15.07 1.60 -19.43
N ASP A 60 16.18 2.33 -19.58
CA ASP A 60 16.89 2.44 -20.85
C ASP A 60 17.89 1.30 -21.07
N TYR A 61 18.47 0.73 -20.01
CA TYR A 61 19.49 -0.32 -20.11
C TYR A 61 19.01 -1.73 -19.74
N VAL A 62 17.92 -1.88 -18.98
CA VAL A 62 17.41 -3.21 -18.60
C VAL A 62 16.29 -3.63 -19.54
N PRO A 63 16.45 -4.76 -20.28
CA PRO A 63 15.42 -5.23 -21.20
C PRO A 63 14.08 -5.54 -20.50
N GLN A 64 12.98 -5.25 -21.19
CA GLN A 64 11.61 -5.50 -20.69
C GLN A 64 11.39 -6.92 -20.13
N PRO A 65 11.88 -8.02 -20.75
CA PRO A 65 11.73 -9.36 -20.19
C PRO A 65 12.37 -9.52 -18.81
N ALA A 66 13.52 -8.89 -18.57
CA ALA A 66 14.21 -8.95 -17.29
C ALA A 66 13.48 -8.13 -16.22
N ARG A 67 12.97 -6.95 -16.58
CA ARG A 67 12.14 -6.10 -15.70
C ARG A 67 10.87 -6.83 -15.28
N ASN A 68 10.13 -7.39 -16.24
CA ASN A 68 8.93 -8.17 -15.98
C ASN A 68 9.25 -9.40 -15.13
N GLY A 69 10.32 -10.12 -15.46
CA GLY A 69 10.73 -11.31 -14.70
C GLY A 69 11.04 -11.00 -13.25
N LEU A 70 11.78 -9.91 -13.00
CA LEU A 70 12.13 -9.49 -11.64
C LEU A 70 10.91 -8.99 -10.85
N SER A 71 10.02 -8.23 -11.50
CA SER A 71 8.74 -7.80 -10.91
C SER A 71 7.82 -8.99 -10.58
N ASN A 72 7.79 -10.02 -11.42
CA ASN A 72 7.06 -11.26 -11.14
C ASN A 72 7.67 -12.01 -9.97
N PHE A 73 9.01 -12.12 -9.94
CA PHE A 73 9.72 -12.84 -8.89
C PHE A 73 9.49 -12.20 -7.52
N THR A 74 9.66 -10.88 -7.38
CA THR A 74 9.48 -10.22 -6.08
C THR A 74 8.03 -10.24 -5.62
N SER A 75 7.06 -10.11 -6.54
CA SER A 75 5.64 -10.26 -6.25
C SER A 75 5.29 -11.69 -5.81
N ASN A 76 5.88 -12.71 -6.44
CA ASN A 76 5.66 -14.11 -6.07
C ASN A 76 6.08 -14.42 -4.62
N LEU A 77 7.06 -13.70 -4.07
CA LEU A 77 7.48 -13.85 -2.66
C LEU A 77 6.40 -13.40 -1.67
N GLU A 78 5.48 -12.53 -2.08
CA GLU A 78 4.41 -12.00 -1.24
C GLU A 78 3.12 -12.85 -1.30
N GLU A 79 2.93 -13.63 -2.36
CA GLU A 79 1.72 -14.44 -2.58
C GLU A 79 1.33 -15.33 -1.36
N PRO A 80 2.27 -15.98 -0.64
CA PRO A 80 1.92 -16.74 0.57
C PRO A 80 1.39 -15.86 1.71
N ALA A 81 1.93 -14.65 1.87
CA ALA A 81 1.44 -13.70 2.87
C ALA A 81 0.05 -13.19 2.49
N VAL A 82 -0.18 -12.92 1.20
CA VAL A 82 -1.49 -12.53 0.68
C VAL A 82 -2.53 -13.62 0.89
N MET A 83 -2.17 -14.88 0.61
CA MET A 83 -3.01 -16.06 0.91
C MET A 83 -3.41 -16.10 2.39
N VAL A 84 -2.43 -15.99 3.31
CA VAL A 84 -2.70 -16.03 4.75
C VAL A 84 -3.64 -14.90 5.16
N ASN A 85 -3.43 -13.70 4.65
CA ASN A 85 -4.26 -12.54 4.99
C ASN A 85 -5.68 -12.62 4.45
N TYR A 86 -5.89 -13.17 3.24
CA TYR A 86 -7.26 -13.45 2.78
C TYR A 86 -7.97 -14.50 3.65
N PHE A 87 -7.26 -15.52 4.11
CA PHE A 87 -7.84 -16.45 5.09
C PHE A 87 -8.19 -15.75 6.40
N LEU A 88 -7.32 -14.85 6.89
CA LEU A 88 -7.60 -14.06 8.09
C LEU A 88 -8.80 -13.14 7.91
N GLN A 89 -9.00 -12.56 6.72
CA GLN A 89 -10.16 -11.71 6.38
C GLN A 89 -11.45 -12.53 6.14
N GLY A 90 -11.38 -13.86 6.15
CA GLY A 90 -12.53 -14.74 5.96
C GLY A 90 -12.92 -14.98 4.50
N ASP A 91 -12.04 -14.69 3.53
CA ASP A 91 -12.23 -15.00 2.11
C ASP A 91 -11.31 -16.14 1.65
N PRO A 92 -11.71 -17.41 1.85
CA PRO A 92 -10.88 -18.55 1.46
C PRO A 92 -10.78 -18.73 -0.06
N TYR A 93 -11.69 -18.16 -0.84
CA TYR A 93 -11.62 -18.25 -2.30
C TYR A 93 -10.42 -17.47 -2.81
N GLN A 94 -10.28 -16.21 -2.39
CA GLN A 94 -9.13 -15.39 -2.75
C GLN A 94 -7.83 -15.94 -2.16
N GLY A 95 -7.87 -16.49 -0.94
CA GLY A 95 -6.72 -17.21 -0.38
C GLY A 95 -6.20 -18.31 -1.31
N MET A 96 -7.10 -19.13 -1.86
CA MET A 96 -6.75 -20.21 -2.79
C MET A 96 -6.32 -19.73 -4.18
N VAL A 97 -6.80 -18.56 -4.64
CA VAL A 97 -6.30 -17.90 -5.85
C VAL A 97 -4.81 -17.59 -5.71
N HIS A 98 -4.41 -16.94 -4.61
CA HIS A 98 -3.02 -16.60 -4.33
C HIS A 98 -2.14 -17.82 -4.05
N PHE A 99 -2.69 -18.87 -3.41
CA PHE A 99 -2.02 -20.18 -3.33
C PHE A 99 -1.69 -20.73 -4.72
N THR A 100 -2.68 -20.71 -5.62
CA THR A 100 -2.53 -21.25 -6.98
C THR A 100 -1.52 -20.43 -7.78
N ARG A 101 -1.55 -19.10 -7.64
CA ARG A 101 -0.54 -18.20 -8.22
C ARG A 101 0.87 -18.58 -7.76
N PHE A 102 1.09 -18.65 -6.46
CA PHE A 102 2.39 -19.03 -5.89
C PHE A 102 2.84 -20.41 -6.38
N PHE A 103 1.95 -21.40 -6.36
CA PHE A 103 2.24 -22.77 -6.75
C PHE A 103 2.66 -22.86 -8.23
N LEU A 104 1.87 -22.30 -9.15
CA LEU A 104 2.14 -22.35 -10.58
C LEU A 104 3.38 -21.53 -10.95
N ASN A 105 3.51 -20.32 -10.42
CA ASN A 105 4.62 -19.42 -10.76
C ASN A 105 5.94 -19.94 -10.18
N SER A 106 5.93 -20.51 -8.98
CA SER A 106 7.15 -21.08 -8.39
C SER A 106 7.59 -22.37 -9.09
N LEU A 107 6.67 -23.29 -9.39
CA LEU A 107 7.02 -24.60 -9.95
C LEU A 107 7.21 -24.57 -11.47
N LEU A 108 6.30 -23.92 -12.20
CA LEU A 108 6.29 -23.91 -13.66
C LEU A 108 6.86 -22.60 -14.23
N GLY A 109 6.84 -21.53 -13.43
CA GLY A 109 7.31 -20.19 -13.83
C GLY A 109 8.77 -19.91 -13.48
N MET A 110 9.62 -20.93 -13.36
CA MET A 110 11.04 -20.80 -12.98
C MET A 110 11.24 -20.01 -11.68
N GLY A 111 10.58 -20.45 -10.59
CA GLY A 111 10.72 -19.81 -9.27
C GLY A 111 10.03 -18.46 -9.15
N GLY A 112 9.08 -18.16 -10.04
CA GLY A 112 8.31 -16.91 -10.03
C GLY A 112 8.72 -15.88 -11.08
N LEU A 113 9.73 -16.16 -11.92
CA LEU A 113 10.14 -15.25 -13.00
C LEU A 113 9.08 -15.13 -14.11
N ILE A 114 8.30 -16.19 -14.35
CA ILE A 114 7.24 -16.21 -15.36
C ILE A 114 5.89 -16.34 -14.65
N ASP A 115 4.95 -15.44 -14.97
CA ASP A 115 3.57 -15.49 -14.47
C ASP A 115 2.72 -16.51 -15.25
N VAL A 116 2.98 -17.79 -15.00
CA VAL A 116 2.23 -18.92 -15.58
C VAL A 116 0.76 -18.88 -15.15
N ALA A 117 0.50 -18.51 -13.90
CA ALA A 117 -0.85 -18.42 -13.37
C ALA A 117 -1.71 -17.41 -14.13
N GLY A 118 -1.20 -16.18 -14.31
CA GLY A 118 -1.90 -15.13 -15.06
C GLY A 118 -2.15 -15.48 -16.52
N MET A 119 -1.24 -16.21 -17.16
CA MET A 119 -1.42 -16.73 -18.53
C MET A 119 -2.45 -17.87 -18.60
N ALA A 120 -2.57 -18.68 -17.54
CA ALA A 120 -3.46 -19.83 -17.51
C ALA A 120 -4.93 -19.45 -17.30
N ASN A 121 -5.22 -18.40 -16.51
CA ASN A 121 -6.58 -17.98 -16.24
C ASN A 121 -6.66 -16.47 -15.92
N PRO A 122 -7.58 -15.71 -16.53
CA PRO A 122 -7.77 -14.29 -16.20
C PRO A 122 -8.08 -14.02 -14.72
N LYS A 123 -8.68 -14.98 -13.99
CA LYS A 123 -8.95 -14.86 -12.54
C LYS A 123 -7.70 -15.01 -11.67
N LEU A 124 -6.59 -15.42 -12.26
CA LEU A 124 -5.30 -15.58 -11.59
C LEU A 124 -4.35 -14.46 -12.03
N GLN A 125 -4.83 -13.35 -12.58
CA GLN A 125 -3.96 -12.21 -12.88
C GLN A 125 -3.36 -11.63 -11.59
N ARG A 126 -2.20 -10.99 -11.71
CA ARG A 126 -1.55 -10.35 -10.57
C ARG A 126 -2.38 -9.17 -10.08
N GLU A 127 -2.58 -9.12 -8.77
CA GLU A 127 -3.25 -8.02 -8.06
C GLU A 127 -2.31 -7.37 -7.04
N GLN A 128 -2.70 -6.23 -6.49
CA GLN A 128 -1.96 -5.58 -5.41
C GLN A 128 -2.00 -6.44 -4.14
N PRO A 129 -0.91 -6.53 -3.38
CA PRO A 129 -0.81 -7.43 -2.25
C PRO A 129 -1.73 -6.99 -1.09
N HIS A 130 -2.57 -7.91 -0.62
CA HIS A 130 -3.34 -7.74 0.61
C HIS A 130 -2.57 -8.37 1.77
N ARG A 131 -1.86 -7.54 2.54
CA ARG A 131 -1.01 -7.95 3.66
C ARG A 131 -1.65 -7.64 5.02
N PHE A 132 -0.93 -7.87 6.11
CA PHE A 132 -1.47 -7.74 7.45
C PHE A 132 -2.01 -6.34 7.77
N GLY A 133 -1.43 -5.28 7.21
CA GLY A 133 -1.97 -3.93 7.27
C GLY A 133 -3.39 -3.81 6.71
N SER A 134 -3.62 -4.40 5.53
CA SER A 134 -4.95 -4.47 4.93
C SER A 134 -5.93 -5.29 5.77
N THR A 135 -5.47 -6.37 6.42
CA THR A 135 -6.29 -7.17 7.34
C THR A 135 -6.70 -6.36 8.57
N LEU A 136 -5.79 -5.56 9.13
CA LEU A 136 -6.12 -4.61 10.20
C LEU A 136 -7.16 -3.59 9.72
N GLY A 137 -6.99 -3.04 8.52
CA GLY A 137 -7.94 -2.13 7.89
C GLY A 137 -9.33 -2.74 7.66
N HIS A 138 -9.38 -4.00 7.20
CA HIS A 138 -10.60 -4.77 7.02
C HIS A 138 -11.41 -4.89 8.32
N TYR A 139 -10.72 -5.07 9.45
CA TYR A 139 -11.32 -5.09 10.79
C TYR A 139 -11.50 -3.72 11.45
N GLY A 140 -11.38 -2.63 10.68
CA GLY A 140 -11.68 -1.28 11.15
C GLY A 140 -10.60 -0.66 12.05
N VAL A 141 -9.39 -1.21 12.08
CA VAL A 141 -8.26 -0.57 12.76
C VAL A 141 -7.88 0.70 11.99
N GLY A 142 -7.79 1.82 12.71
CA GLY A 142 -7.39 3.10 12.13
C GLY A 142 -5.92 3.14 11.73
N TYR A 143 -5.56 4.03 10.80
CA TYR A 143 -4.20 4.17 10.26
C TYR A 143 -3.14 4.56 11.31
N GLY A 144 -3.55 5.26 12.36
CA GLY A 144 -2.64 6.06 13.18
C GLY A 144 -2.20 7.33 12.44
N PRO A 145 -1.10 7.99 12.87
CA PRO A 145 -0.60 9.17 12.19
C PRO A 145 0.00 8.81 10.82
N TYR A 146 -0.25 9.66 9.83
CA TYR A 146 0.51 9.67 8.57
C TYR A 146 1.89 10.24 8.83
N VAL A 147 2.92 9.55 8.34
CA VAL A 147 4.30 10.01 8.38
C VAL A 147 4.88 9.95 6.98
N HIS A 148 5.50 11.03 6.52
CA HIS A 148 6.32 11.00 5.32
C HIS A 148 7.79 10.91 5.74
N LEU A 149 8.41 9.76 5.49
CA LEU A 149 9.77 9.47 5.90
C LEU A 149 10.77 9.81 4.78
N PRO A 150 11.97 10.32 5.12
CA PRO A 150 13.02 10.49 4.12
C PRO A 150 13.42 9.13 3.55
N PHE A 151 13.73 9.07 2.26
CA PHE A 151 14.06 7.85 1.48
C PHE A 151 12.94 6.83 1.29
N TYR A 152 12.04 6.69 2.26
CA TYR A 152 10.94 5.70 2.21
C TYR A 152 9.68 6.25 1.52
N GLY A 153 9.26 7.46 1.86
CA GLY A 153 8.02 8.06 1.36
C GLY A 153 6.87 7.98 2.38
N SER A 154 5.64 7.74 1.90
CA SER A 154 4.45 7.62 2.73
C SER A 154 4.51 6.40 3.66
N PHE A 155 4.16 6.58 4.93
CA PHE A 155 4.16 5.53 5.93
C PHE A 155 2.98 5.71 6.92
N THR A 156 2.31 4.60 7.24
CA THR A 156 1.40 4.53 8.41
C THR A 156 1.74 3.35 9.29
N VAL A 157 1.42 3.48 10.59
CA VAL A 157 1.67 2.40 11.56
C VAL A 157 0.82 1.17 11.24
N ARG A 158 -0.42 1.38 10.78
CA ARG A 158 -1.32 0.28 10.43
C ARG A 158 -0.83 -0.50 9.23
N ASP A 159 -0.53 0.16 8.12
CA ASP A 159 -0.25 -0.56 6.87
C ASP A 159 1.22 -0.92 6.75
N ASP A 160 2.10 0.06 6.60
CA ASP A 160 3.53 -0.19 6.40
C ASP A 160 4.17 -0.86 7.62
N GLY A 161 3.76 -0.47 8.82
CA GLY A 161 4.17 -1.11 10.07
C GLY A 161 3.52 -2.48 10.29
N GLY A 162 2.22 -2.61 10.00
CA GLY A 162 1.48 -3.87 10.15
C GLY A 162 1.95 -4.95 9.19
N ASP A 163 2.26 -4.58 7.95
CA ASP A 163 2.77 -5.48 6.92
C ASP A 163 4.10 -6.15 7.31
N MET A 164 4.85 -5.59 8.26
CA MET A 164 6.05 -6.24 8.80
C MET A 164 5.73 -7.56 9.52
N VAL A 165 4.50 -7.76 10.00
CA VAL A 165 4.05 -9.03 10.62
C VAL A 165 4.19 -10.20 9.65
N ASP A 166 4.02 -9.96 8.35
CA ASP A 166 4.12 -11.00 7.33
C ASP A 166 5.56 -11.48 7.10
N THR A 167 6.55 -10.77 7.65
CA THR A 167 7.96 -11.21 7.64
C THR A 167 8.29 -12.24 8.74
N LEU A 168 7.32 -12.56 9.61
CA LEU A 168 7.51 -13.51 10.71
C LEU A 168 7.28 -14.98 10.29
N TYR A 169 6.69 -15.22 9.12
CA TYR A 169 6.42 -16.55 8.60
C TYR A 169 6.85 -16.70 7.13
N PRO A 170 7.04 -17.95 6.62
CA PRO A 170 7.45 -18.16 5.24
C PRO A 170 6.45 -17.59 4.23
N VAL A 171 6.87 -17.04 3.10
CA VAL A 171 8.23 -17.09 2.51
C VAL A 171 9.07 -15.86 2.88
N LEU A 172 8.45 -14.74 3.26
CA LEU A 172 9.16 -13.48 3.54
C LEU A 172 10.15 -13.61 4.70
N SER A 173 9.89 -14.48 5.68
CA SER A 173 10.84 -14.76 6.78
C SER A 173 12.16 -15.41 6.34
N TRP A 174 12.23 -15.95 5.12
CA TRP A 174 13.47 -16.51 4.57
C TRP A 174 14.41 -15.43 4.01
N LEU A 175 13.91 -14.22 3.79
CA LEU A 175 14.72 -13.11 3.30
C LEU A 175 15.60 -12.58 4.44
N THR A 176 16.91 -12.57 4.21
CA THR A 176 17.82 -11.82 5.07
C THR A 176 17.57 -10.33 4.89
N TRP A 177 17.96 -9.53 5.88
CA TRP A 177 17.76 -8.08 5.82
C TRP A 177 18.35 -7.42 4.54
N PRO A 178 19.54 -7.81 4.04
CA PRO A 178 20.02 -7.33 2.74
C PRO A 178 19.12 -7.71 1.56
N LEU A 179 18.53 -8.91 1.55
CA LEU A 179 17.61 -9.33 0.50
C LEU A 179 16.29 -8.56 0.57
N SER A 180 15.77 -8.27 1.76
CA SER A 180 14.56 -7.47 1.94
C SER A 180 14.75 -6.04 1.43
N ILE A 181 15.92 -5.42 1.71
CA ILE A 181 16.27 -4.12 1.15
C ILE A 181 16.43 -4.21 -0.37
N GLY A 182 17.05 -5.27 -0.88
CA GLY A 182 17.19 -5.51 -2.32
C GLY A 182 15.82 -5.59 -3.02
N LYS A 183 14.88 -6.35 -2.45
CA LYS A 183 13.50 -6.44 -2.93
C LYS A 183 12.84 -5.06 -2.98
N TRP A 184 12.82 -4.33 -1.86
CA TRP A 184 12.24 -2.98 -1.78
C TRP A 184 12.88 -2.02 -2.78
N THR A 185 14.21 -2.06 -2.93
CA THR A 185 14.95 -1.19 -3.85
C THR A 185 14.56 -1.46 -5.30
N VAL A 186 14.51 -2.74 -5.70
CA VAL A 186 14.16 -3.15 -7.07
C VAL A 186 12.72 -2.76 -7.40
N GLU A 187 11.78 -3.03 -6.50
CA GLU A 187 10.38 -2.66 -6.67
C GLU A 187 10.23 -1.13 -6.76
N GLY A 188 10.90 -0.39 -5.88
CA GLY A 188 10.90 1.08 -5.91
C GLY A 188 11.46 1.65 -7.22
N ILE A 189 12.56 1.11 -7.74
CA ILE A 189 13.15 1.53 -9.02
C ILE A 189 12.20 1.20 -10.18
N GLU A 190 11.61 0.00 -10.22
CA GLU A 190 10.68 -0.41 -11.27
C GLU A 190 9.41 0.46 -11.26
N THR A 191 8.80 0.67 -10.09
CA THR A 191 7.64 1.57 -9.93
C THR A 191 8.00 2.99 -10.35
N ARG A 192 9.15 3.51 -9.95
CA ARG A 192 9.59 4.84 -10.38
C ARG A 192 9.77 4.92 -11.89
N ALA A 193 10.34 3.88 -12.51
CA ALA A 193 10.58 3.81 -13.95
C ALA A 193 9.25 3.80 -14.74
N GLN A 194 8.21 3.14 -14.22
CA GLN A 194 6.86 3.18 -14.81
C GLN A 194 6.20 4.55 -14.69
N LEU A 195 6.50 5.31 -13.63
CA LEU A 195 5.93 6.63 -13.37
C LEU A 195 6.66 7.77 -14.11
N LEU A 196 7.79 7.52 -14.78
CA LEU A 196 8.58 8.55 -15.46
C LEU A 196 7.76 9.39 -16.46
N ASP A 197 6.82 8.76 -17.16
CA ASP A 197 5.99 9.43 -18.17
C ASP A 197 4.81 10.21 -17.54
N SER A 198 4.48 9.94 -16.28
CA SER A 198 3.43 10.62 -15.51
C SER A 198 3.96 11.70 -14.55
N ASP A 199 5.27 11.94 -14.52
CA ASP A 199 5.91 13.00 -13.70
C ASP A 199 5.22 14.37 -13.86
N GLY A 200 4.74 14.67 -15.08
CA GLY A 200 4.08 15.93 -15.40
C GLY A 200 2.80 16.18 -14.61
N LEU A 201 2.04 15.12 -14.30
CA LEU A 201 0.77 15.24 -13.57
C LEU A 201 1.00 15.78 -12.16
N LEU A 202 2.01 15.24 -11.48
CA LEU A 202 2.34 15.66 -10.11
C LEU A 202 3.00 17.05 -10.10
N ARG A 203 3.84 17.36 -11.09
CA ARG A 203 4.50 18.68 -11.23
C ARG A 203 3.55 19.83 -11.50
N GLN A 204 2.41 19.57 -12.14
CA GLN A 204 1.41 20.58 -12.48
C GLN A 204 0.34 20.76 -11.39
N SER A 205 0.34 19.91 -10.36
CA SER A 205 -0.56 20.04 -9.22
C SER A 205 -0.26 21.28 -8.39
N SER A 206 -1.30 21.91 -7.84
CA SER A 206 -1.18 23.07 -6.94
C SER A 206 -0.54 22.70 -5.60
N ASP A 207 -0.87 21.52 -5.06
CA ASP A 207 -0.23 20.95 -3.87
C ASP A 207 0.12 19.47 -4.11
N PRO A 208 1.35 19.19 -4.61
CA PRO A 208 1.83 17.84 -4.87
C PRO A 208 1.87 16.95 -3.61
N TYR A 209 2.07 17.53 -2.43
CA TYR A 209 2.12 16.77 -1.17
C TYR A 209 0.74 16.21 -0.84
N ILE A 210 -0.29 17.05 -0.89
CA ILE A 210 -1.67 16.62 -0.61
C ILE A 210 -2.12 15.58 -1.64
N MET A 211 -1.79 15.77 -2.93
CA MET A 211 -2.10 14.78 -3.96
C MET A 211 -1.48 13.41 -3.67
N VAL A 212 -0.21 13.35 -3.26
CA VAL A 212 0.46 12.09 -2.89
C VAL A 212 -0.15 11.47 -1.64
N ARG A 213 -0.48 12.29 -0.63
CA ARG A 213 -1.09 11.81 0.62
C ARG A 213 -2.48 11.22 0.38
N GLU A 214 -3.33 11.90 -0.38
CA GLU A 214 -4.66 11.39 -0.70
C GLU A 214 -4.60 10.16 -1.60
N ALA A 215 -3.70 10.11 -2.58
CA ALA A 215 -3.50 8.93 -3.41
C ALA A 215 -3.05 7.71 -2.59
N TYR A 216 -2.16 7.90 -1.61
CA TYR A 216 -1.78 6.85 -0.66
C TYR A 216 -3.00 6.33 0.08
N PHE A 217 -3.80 7.22 0.67
CA PHE A 217 -4.97 6.79 1.42
C PHE A 217 -6.05 6.13 0.56
N GLN A 218 -6.31 6.64 -0.64
CA GLN A 218 -7.27 6.04 -1.57
C GLN A 218 -6.86 4.61 -1.94
N ASN A 219 -5.58 4.39 -2.25
CA ASN A 219 -5.07 3.07 -2.56
C ASN A 219 -5.19 2.11 -1.37
N HIS A 220 -4.80 2.55 -0.18
CA HIS A 220 -4.83 1.71 1.02
C HIS A 220 -6.26 1.45 1.54
N ASP A 221 -7.17 2.41 1.41
CA ASP A 221 -8.59 2.23 1.70
C ASP A 221 -9.22 1.23 0.71
N PHE A 222 -8.84 1.29 -0.58
CA PHE A 222 -9.33 0.36 -1.60
C PHE A 222 -8.90 -1.09 -1.31
N ILE A 223 -7.64 -1.31 -0.95
CA ILE A 223 -7.10 -2.63 -0.62
C ILE A 223 -7.77 -3.18 0.65
N ALA A 224 -7.88 -2.38 1.71
CA ALA A 224 -8.55 -2.82 2.95
C ALA A 224 -10.03 -3.20 2.78
N ASN A 225 -10.70 -2.65 1.76
CA ASN A 225 -12.10 -2.94 1.42
C ASN A 225 -12.27 -4.10 0.42
N GLY A 226 -11.21 -4.86 0.13
CA GLY A 226 -11.25 -6.01 -0.77
C GLY A 226 -11.43 -5.63 -2.24
N GLY A 227 -10.77 -4.54 -2.67
CA GLY A 227 -10.80 -4.09 -4.05
C GLY A 227 -12.12 -3.46 -4.50
N LYS A 228 -12.93 -2.99 -3.55
CA LYS A 228 -14.17 -2.25 -3.83
C LYS A 228 -14.01 -0.80 -3.38
N LEU A 229 -14.30 0.13 -4.29
CA LEU A 229 -14.41 1.54 -3.94
C LEU A 229 -15.66 1.72 -3.08
N LYS A 230 -15.48 2.20 -1.84
CA LYS A 230 -16.60 2.78 -1.09
C LYS A 230 -16.91 4.13 -1.74
N PRO A 231 -18.13 4.35 -2.28
CA PRO A 231 -18.51 5.66 -2.76
C PRO A 231 -18.33 6.65 -1.60
N GLU A 232 -17.61 7.74 -1.85
CA GLU A 232 -17.58 8.85 -0.90
C GLU A 232 -19.01 9.39 -0.79
N ASP A 233 -19.58 9.42 0.42
CA ASP A 233 -20.90 10.02 0.64
C ASP A 233 -20.73 11.54 0.55
N ASN A 234 -20.69 12.05 -0.68
CA ASN A 234 -20.54 13.48 -0.93
C ASN A 234 -21.84 14.16 -0.48
N PRO A 235 -21.83 15.00 0.57
CA PRO A 235 -23.03 15.67 1.05
C PRO A 235 -23.66 16.56 -0.03
N ASN A 236 -22.86 17.04 -0.99
CA ASN A 236 -23.35 17.78 -2.15
C ASN A 236 -23.94 16.88 -3.23
N ALA A 237 -23.58 15.58 -3.29
CA ALA A 237 -24.21 14.65 -4.24
C ALA A 237 -25.70 14.49 -3.93
N LYS A 238 -26.10 14.48 -2.65
CA LYS A 238 -27.51 14.49 -2.24
C LYS A 238 -28.22 15.80 -2.61
N ALA A 239 -27.51 16.94 -2.56
CA ALA A 239 -28.06 18.23 -2.98
C ALA A 239 -28.27 18.28 -4.51
N ILE A 240 -27.29 17.82 -5.28
CA ILE A 240 -27.36 17.73 -6.75
C ILE A 240 -28.44 16.73 -7.19
N GLU A 241 -28.58 15.59 -6.49
CA GLU A 241 -29.62 14.59 -6.80
C GLU A 241 -31.04 15.14 -6.60
N ASN A 242 -31.24 16.01 -5.62
CA ASN A 242 -32.53 16.67 -5.41
C ASN A 242 -32.80 17.70 -6.52
N GLU A 243 -31.80 18.51 -6.91
CA GLU A 243 -31.94 19.47 -8.02
C GLU A 243 -32.24 18.78 -9.35
N LEU A 244 -31.62 17.62 -9.62
CA LEU A 244 -31.89 16.84 -10.84
C LEU A 244 -33.32 16.28 -10.88
N LYS A 245 -33.87 15.86 -9.73
CA LYS A 245 -35.25 15.37 -9.63
C LYS A 245 -36.28 16.48 -9.87
N ASP A 246 -35.96 17.72 -9.46
CA ASP A 246 -36.83 18.86 -9.68
C ASP A 246 -36.85 19.24 -11.18
N ILE A 247 -35.72 19.15 -11.88
CA ILE A 247 -35.61 19.40 -13.34
C ILE A 247 -36.38 18.36 -14.17
N ASP A 248 -36.32 17.07 -13.80
CA ASP A 248 -37.05 15.99 -14.50
C ASP A 248 -38.56 16.00 -14.21
N SER A 249 -39.03 16.85 -13.29
CA SER A 249 -40.43 16.97 -12.89
C SER A 249 -41.19 18.12 -13.56
N GLU A 250 -40.50 18.96 -14.35
CA GLU A 250 -41.06 20.00 -15.24
C GLU A 250 -41.23 19.50 -16.69
#